data_AF-A0A2V9F5W0-F1
#
_entry.id   AF-A0A2V9F5W0-F1
#
_cell.length_a   1.000
_cell.length_b   1.000
_cell.length_c   1.000
_cell.angle_alpha   90.00
_cell.angle_beta   90.00
_cell.angle_gamma   90.00
#
_symmetry.space_group_name_H-M   'P 1'
#
loop_
_entity.id
_entity.type
_entity.pdbx_description
1 polymer ?
#
loop_
_entity_poly.entity_id
_entity_poly.type
_entity_poly.pdbx_seq_one_letter_code
_entity_poly.pdbx_strand_id
1 'polypeptide(L)' 'MFAAGDFSSPMLIHAQNPTGTEAMKRLRDSIQYNVEDAERGTRIRITTKNPEALQAVHRFLRFQIADHQTGDATEITKVP' A
#
# COMPACT_ATOMS: atom_id res chain seq x y z
N MET A 1 1.36 12.59 1.44
CA MET A 1 0.15 11.89 1.90
C MET A 1 0.51 10.52 2.51
N PHE A 2 0.78 9.48 1.72
CA PHE A 2 1.09 8.13 2.28
C PHE A 2 2.31 8.09 3.21
N ALA A 3 3.42 8.74 2.84
CA ALA A 3 4.59 8.83 3.71
C ALA A 3 4.30 9.53 5.06
N ALA A 4 3.29 10.40 5.11
CA ALA A 4 2.83 11.04 6.34
C ALA A 4 1.86 10.15 7.15
N GLY A 5 1.55 8.93 6.68
CA GLY A 5 0.52 8.06 7.25
C GLY A 5 -0.90 8.59 7.07
N ASP A 6 -1.11 9.50 6.11
CA ASP A 6 -2.41 10.06 5.81
C ASP A 6 -3.12 9.21 4.74
N PHE A 7 -4.24 8.61 5.12
CA PHE A 7 -5.12 7.80 4.28
C PHE A 7 -6.53 8.40 4.18
N SER A 8 -6.70 9.68 4.56
CA SER A 8 -8.01 10.34 4.64
C SER A 8 -8.61 10.74 3.28
N SER A 9 -7.80 10.79 2.22
CA SER A 9 -8.15 11.45 0.96
C SER A 9 -9.07 10.67 0.00
N PRO A 10 -9.60 9.47 0.34
CA PRO A 10 -10.93 9.13 -0.16
C PRO A 10 -11.73 8.23 0.78
N MET A 11 -12.12 8.71 1.98
CA MET A 11 -13.20 8.04 2.72
C MET A 11 -14.57 8.12 2.01
N LEU A 12 -14.70 8.97 0.99
CA LEU A 12 -15.91 9.16 0.18
C LEU A 12 -16.05 8.18 -1.00
N ILE A 13 -15.00 7.41 -1.33
CA ILE A 13 -14.98 6.51 -2.51
C ILE A 13 -15.10 5.04 -2.10
N HIS A 14 -14.61 4.67 -0.91
CA HIS A 14 -14.63 3.30 -0.42
C HIS A 14 -15.75 3.08 0.60
N ALA A 15 -16.48 1.95 0.49
CA ALA A 15 -17.53 1.58 1.44
C ALA A 15 -17.01 1.24 2.85
N GLN A 16 -15.69 1.02 2.97
CA GLN A 16 -15.00 0.72 4.22
C GLN A 16 -13.57 1.28 4.21
N ASN A 17 -12.96 1.37 5.38
CA ASN A 17 -11.53 1.69 5.48
C ASN A 17 -10.69 0.60 4.77
N PRO A 18 -9.75 0.97 3.89
CA PRO A 18 -8.87 0.00 3.24
C PRO A 18 -8.09 -0.80 4.28
N THR A 19 -8.10 -2.13 4.14
CA THR A 19 -7.46 -3.01 5.14
C THR A 19 -5.95 -2.77 5.18
N GLY A 20 -5.38 -2.64 6.37
CA GLY A 20 -3.93 -2.44 6.57
C GLY A 20 -3.51 -0.97 6.77
N THR A 21 -4.36 0.00 6.44
CA THR A 21 -4.05 1.43 6.57
C THR A 21 -3.76 1.87 8.01
N GLU A 22 -4.49 1.35 9.01
CA GLU A 22 -4.24 1.64 10.43
C GLU A 22 -2.83 1.20 10.87
N ALA A 23 -2.40 0.00 10.47
CA ALA A 23 -1.05 -0.47 10.76
C ALA A 23 0.00 0.32 9.99
N MET A 24 -0.25 0.67 8.72
CA MET A 24 0.65 1.51 7.93
C MET A 24 0.79 2.92 8.52
N LYS A 25 -0.30 3.50 9.06
CA LYS A 25 -0.29 4.80 9.73
C LYS A 25 0.52 4.76 11.03
N ARG A 26 0.33 3.73 11.85
CA ARG A 26 1.09 3.51 13.09
C ARG A 26 2.58 3.29 12.82
N LEU A 27 2.91 2.54 11.75
CA LEU A 27 4.27 2.14 11.40
C LEU A 27 4.89 2.99 10.28
N ARG A 28 4.35 4.19 10.01
CA ARG A 28 4.76 5.01 8.86
C ARG A 28 6.27 5.25 8.80
N ASP A 29 6.92 5.44 9.95
CA ASP A 29 8.35 5.73 10.03
C ASP A 29 9.21 4.49 9.68
N SER A 30 8.60 3.30 9.64
CA SER A 30 9.21 2.05 9.19
C SER A 30 8.94 1.74 7.71
N ILE A 31 8.17 2.56 7.00
CA ILE A 31 7.78 2.35 5.61
C ILE A 31 8.37 3.46 4.75
N GLN A 32 9.15 3.07 3.75
CA GLN A 32 9.74 3.99 2.79
C GLN A 32 9.00 3.89 1.45
N TYR A 33 8.79 5.04 0.82
CA TYR A 33 8.14 5.17 -0.47
C TYR A 33 9.12 5.86 -1.43
N ASN A 34 9.58 5.13 -2.44
CA ASN A 34 10.48 5.66 -3.46
C ASN A 34 9.73 5.76 -4.78
N VAL A 35 9.77 6.94 -5.38
CA VAL A 35 9.20 7.20 -6.70
C VAL A 35 10.27 6.94 -7.74
N GLU A 36 9.95 6.12 -8.74
CA GLU A 36 10.86 5.73 -9.81
C GLU A 36 10.18 5.97 -11.16
N ASP A 37 10.90 6.60 -12.08
CA ASP A 37 10.40 6.83 -13.43
C ASP A 37 10.26 5.51 -14.19
N ALA A 38 9.20 5.41 -14.99
CA ALA A 38 8.95 4.28 -15.87
C ALA A 38 8.47 4.79 -17.24
N GLU A 39 8.71 4.01 -18.28
CA GLU A 39 8.37 4.39 -19.67
C GLU A 39 6.90 4.80 -19.86
N ARG A 40 5.99 4.25 -19.03
CA ARG A 40 4.54 4.50 -19.10
C ARG A 40 4.00 5.19 -17.84
N GLY A 41 4.82 5.99 -17.16
CA GLY A 41 4.43 6.74 -15.98
C GLY A 41 5.39 6.54 -14.82
N THR A 42 4.86 6.21 -13.65
CA THR A 42 5.66 6.20 -12.43
C THR A 42 5.43 4.90 -11.65
N ARG A 43 6.52 4.33 -11.12
CA ARG A 43 6.47 3.23 -10.16
C ARG A 43 6.70 3.78 -8.76
N ILE A 44 5.86 3.39 -7.81
CA ILE A 44 6.11 3.62 -6.39
C ILE A 44 6.64 2.30 -5.80
N ARG A 45 7.88 2.30 -5.34
CA ARG A 45 8.47 1.20 -4.57
C ARG A 45 8.23 1.43 -3.08
N ILE A 46 7.49 0.53 -2.46
CA ILE A 46 7.24 0.53 -1.02
C ILE A 46 8.16 -0.50 -0.36
N THR A 47 8.99 -0.07 0.59
CA THR A 47 9.96 -0.95 1.29
C THR A 47 9.85 -0.79 2.80
N THR A 48 10.05 -1.89 3.51
CA THR A 48 10.12 -1.92 4.97
C THR A 48 10.93 -3.12 5.44
N LYS A 49 11.61 -2.98 6.59
CA LYS A 49 12.25 -4.10 7.31
C LYS A 49 11.36 -4.66 8.43
N ASN A 50 10.23 -4.02 8.70
CA ASN A 50 9.30 -4.42 9.74
C ASN A 50 8.30 -5.46 9.17
N PRO A 51 8.25 -6.71 9.69
CA PRO A 51 7.37 -7.74 9.17
C PRO A 51 5.87 -7.40 9.27
N GLU A 52 5.46 -6.68 10.32
CA GLU A 52 4.08 -6.23 10.50
C GLU A 52 3.70 -5.19 9.45
N ALA A 53 4.60 -4.23 9.19
CA ALA A 53 4.42 -3.22 8.16
C ALA A 53 4.33 -3.86 6.77
N LEU A 54 5.15 -4.88 6.49
CA LEU A 54 5.11 -5.60 5.21
C LEU A 54 3.74 -6.29 5.01
N GLN A 55 3.25 -6.99 6.04
CA GLN A 55 1.91 -7.60 5.99
C GLN A 55 0.80 -6.56 5.84
N ALA A 56 0.95 -5.38 6.45
CA ALA A 56 0.01 -4.27 6.31
C ALA A 56 -0.03 -3.73 4.87
N VAL A 57 1.13 -3.53 4.25
CA VAL A 57 1.26 -3.11 2.85
C VAL A 57 0.62 -4.14 1.91
N HIS A 58 0.87 -5.44 2.12
CA HIS A 58 0.24 -6.49 1.30
C HIS A 58 -1.29 -6.48 1.42
N ARG A 59 -1.83 -6.31 2.63
CA ARG A 59 -3.29 -6.19 2.84
C ARG A 59 -3.86 -4.95 2.14
N PHE A 60 -3.16 -3.83 2.23
CA PHE A 60 -3.56 -2.60 1.57
C PHE A 60 -3.59 -2.74 0.04
N LEU A 61 -2.52 -3.26 -0.56
CA LEU A 61 -2.46 -3.44 -2.01
C LEU A 61 -3.51 -4.42 -2.53
N ARG A 62 -3.76 -5.54 -1.82
CA ARG A 62 -4.84 -6.46 -2.19
C ARG A 62 -6.22 -5.82 -2.14
N PHE A 63 -6.47 -4.98 -1.13
CA PHE A 63 -7.71 -4.20 -1.05
C PHE A 63 -7.85 -3.29 -2.27
N GLN A 64 -6.81 -2.52 -2.60
CA GLN A 64 -6.84 -1.63 -3.78
C GLN A 64 -7.13 -2.41 -5.07
N ILE A 65 -6.45 -3.56 -5.28
CA ILE A 65 -6.65 -4.40 -6.48
C ILE A 65 -8.10 -4.88 -6.58
N ALA A 66 -8.68 -5.36 -5.47
CA ALA A 66 -10.03 -5.89 -5.45
C ALA A 66 -11.09 -4.80 -5.63
N ASP A 67 -10.97 -3.70 -4.89
CA ASP A 67 -11.94 -2.60 -4.87
C ASP A 67 -11.93 -1.81 -6.18
N HIS A 68 -10.74 -1.59 -6.76
CA HIS A 68 -10.58 -0.87 -8.03
C HIS A 68 -10.62 -1.78 -9.26
N GLN A 69 -10.77 -3.10 -9.06
CA GLN A 69 -10.89 -4.10 -10.13
C GLN A 69 -9.76 -4.04 -11.17
N THR A 70 -8.52 -3.82 -10.72
CA THR A 70 -7.37 -3.60 -11.62
C THR A 70 -6.90 -4.87 -12.33
N GLY A 71 -7.22 -6.04 -11.77
CA GLY A 71 -6.85 -7.35 -12.33
C GLY A 71 -5.43 -7.82 -12.04
N ASP A 72 -4.68 -7.11 -11.18
CA ASP A 72 -3.34 -7.50 -10.78
C ASP A 72 -3.32 -8.79 -9.93
N ALA A 73 -2.21 -9.53 -9.96
CA ALA A 73 -2.03 -10.73 -9.14
C ALA A 73 -1.93 -10.40 -7.65
N THR A 74 -2.59 -11.20 -6.81
CA THR A 74 -2.59 -11.03 -5.34
C THR A 74 -1.68 -12.02 -4.60
N GLU A 75 -1.06 -12.93 -5.35
CA GLU A 75 -0.11 -13.95 -4.87
C GLU A 75 1.26 -13.34 -4.56
N ILE A 76 1.88 -13.81 -3.47
CA ILE A 76 3.25 -13.43 -3.12
C ILE A 76 4.19 -14.42 -3.82
N THR A 77 4.92 -13.96 -4.83
CA THR A 77 5.80 -14.80 -5.65
C THR A 77 7.22 -14.93 -5.09
N LYS A 78 7.59 -14.11 -4.09
CA LYS A 78 8.85 -14.18 -3.37
C LYS A 78 8.61 -13.89 -1.89
N VAL A 79 8.98 -14.84 -1.03
CA VAL A 79 8.98 -14.67 0.42
C VAL A 79 10.19 -13.80 0.80
N PRO A 80 10.04 -12.81 1.70
CA PRO A 80 11.13 -11.97 2.18
C PRO A 80 12.24 -12.74 2.91
#